data_AF-A8TT19-F1
#
_entry.id   AF-A8TT19-F1
#
_cell.length_a   1.000
_cell.length_b   1.000
_cell.length_c   1.000
_cell.angle_alpha   90.00
_cell.angle_beta   90.00
_cell.angle_gamma   90.00
#
_symmetry.space_group_name_H-M   'P 1'
#
loop_
_entity.id
_entity.type
_entity.pdbx_description
1 polymer ?
#
loop_
_entity_poly.entity_id
_entity_poly.type
_entity_poly.pdbx_seq_one_letter_code
_entity_poly.pdbx_strand_id
1 'polypeptide(L)'
;MQDFMLYLAFYGLIVVIVILAQVLVAAQQVGLSTLAGNREDLVLTGLAGRMERAANNSLLALALVAPAVLMTHLYDAAHNWTDQVMLTFLLSRIAALLNFEWAMRPAG
;
A
#
# COMPACT_ATOMS: atom_id res chain seq x y z
N MET A 1 21.60 -14.15 7.05
CA MET A 1 21.38 -12.70 6.90
C MET A 1 19.96 -12.43 7.31
N GLN A 2 19.72 -11.37 8.08
CA GLN A 2 18.37 -10.97 8.44
C GLN A 2 17.79 -10.15 7.28
N ASP A 3 16.75 -10.67 6.62
CA ASP A 3 16.22 -10.15 5.36
C ASP A 3 14.99 -9.25 5.54
N PHE A 4 14.51 -9.06 6.78
CA PHE A 4 13.32 -8.27 7.07
C PHE A 4 13.36 -6.81 6.53
N MET A 5 14.55 -6.18 6.47
CA MET A 5 14.73 -4.86 5.86
C MET A 5 14.47 -4.89 4.34
N LEU A 6 14.89 -5.96 3.67
CA LEU A 6 14.66 -6.18 2.24
C LEU A 6 13.17 -6.44 1.97
N TYR A 7 12.48 -7.17 2.84
CA TYR A 7 11.02 -7.33 2.75
C TYR A 7 10.27 -6.00 2.95
N LEU A 8 10.75 -5.10 3.81
CA LEU A 8 10.20 -3.74 3.93
C LEU A 8 10.41 -2.95 2.64
N ALA A 9 11.59 -3.02 2.04
CA ALA A 9 11.88 -2.36 0.77
C ALA A 9 10.96 -2.87 -0.35
N PHE A 10 10.73 -4.18 -0.45
CA PHE A 10 9.76 -4.75 -1.39
C PHE A 10 8.34 -4.27 -1.12
N TYR A 11 7.93 -4.18 0.14
CA TYR A 11 6.63 -3.64 0.46
C TYR A 11 6.50 -2.18 0.01
N GLY A 12 7.52 -1.35 0.26
CA GLY A 12 7.56 0.03 -0.24
C GLY A 12 7.44 0.12 -1.77
N LEU A 13 8.13 -0.76 -2.50
CA LEU A 13 8.02 -0.86 -3.96
C LEU A 13 6.59 -1.21 -4.40
N ILE A 14 5.95 -2.17 -3.73
CA ILE A 14 4.55 -2.54 -3.99
C ILE A 14 3.64 -1.32 -3.79
N VAL A 15 3.81 -0.56 -2.72
CA VAL A 15 3.03 0.67 -2.47
C VAL A 15 3.20 1.67 -3.61
N VAL A 16 4.43 1.89 -4.09
CA VAL A 16 4.68 2.77 -5.25
C VAL A 16 3.94 2.27 -6.50
N ILE A 17 4.00 0.97 -6.80
CA ILE A 17 3.31 0.39 -7.95
C ILE A 17 1.79 0.58 -7.84
N VAL A 18 1.22 0.37 -6.65
CA VAL A 18 -0.23 0.53 -6.41
C VAL A 18 -0.66 1.99 -6.60
N ILE A 19 0.13 2.95 -6.12
CA ILE A 19 -0.15 4.38 -6.33
C ILE A 19 -0.09 4.73 -7.81
N LEU A 20 0.94 4.26 -8.54
CA LEU A 20 1.03 4.49 -9.98
C LEU A 20 -0.17 3.91 -10.73
N ALA A 21 -0.57 2.68 -10.42
CA ALA A 21 -1.76 2.06 -10.99
C ALA A 21 -3.04 2.86 -10.67
N GLN A 22 -3.18 3.34 -9.43
CA GLN A 22 -4.30 4.19 -9.03
C GLN A 22 -4.34 5.49 -9.82
N VAL A 23 -3.20 6.17 -10.00
CA VAL A 23 -3.11 7.43 -10.75
C VAL A 23 -3.49 7.20 -12.21
N LEU A 24 -3.00 6.11 -12.83
CA LEU A 24 -3.32 5.77 -14.22
C LEU A 24 -4.82 5.49 -14.41
N VAL A 25 -5.44 4.74 -13.49
CA VAL A 25 -6.87 4.46 -13.53
C VAL A 25 -7.70 5.73 -13.29
N ALA A 26 -7.33 6.54 -12.29
CA ALA A 26 -8.03 7.78 -12.00
C ALA A 26 -7.90 8.76 -13.17
N ALA A 27 -6.76 8.79 -13.86
CA ALA A 27 -6.54 9.63 -15.03
C ALA A 27 -7.49 9.28 -16.18
N GLN A 28 -7.91 8.02 -16.30
CA GLN A 28 -8.93 7.63 -17.29
C GLN A 28 -10.32 8.17 -16.95
N GLN A 29 -10.61 8.45 -15.68
CA GLN A 29 -11.91 8.97 -15.25
C GLN A 29 -11.98 10.50 -15.26
N VAL A 30 -10.99 11.16 -14.68
CA VAL A 30 -11.03 12.62 -14.45
C VAL A 30 -9.95 13.39 -15.22
N GLY A 31 -9.02 12.69 -15.88
CA GLY A 31 -7.88 13.30 -16.60
C GLY A 31 -6.68 13.63 -15.70
N LEU A 32 -5.48 13.61 -16.29
CA LEU A 32 -4.22 13.94 -15.59
C LEU A 32 -4.15 15.40 -15.13
N SER A 33 -4.70 16.34 -15.91
CA SER A 33 -4.72 17.77 -15.55
C SER A 33 -5.54 18.03 -14.28
N THR A 34 -6.68 17.35 -14.15
CA THR A 34 -7.56 17.44 -12.99
C THR A 34 -6.92 16.80 -11.75
N LEU A 35 -6.24 15.66 -11.92
CA LEU A 35 -5.47 15.02 -10.85
C LEU A 35 -4.26 15.82 -10.39
N ALA A 36 -3.64 16.61 -11.27
CA ALA A 36 -2.54 17.50 -10.91
C ALA A 36 -3.04 18.80 -10.23
N GLY A 37 -4.32 19.12 -10.37
CA GLY A 37 -5.00 20.25 -9.73
C GLY A 37 -5.64 19.90 -8.38
N ASN A 38 -6.68 20.64 -7.99
CA ASN A 38 -7.35 20.41 -6.71
C ASN A 38 -8.10 19.07 -6.71
N ARG A 39 -7.93 18.28 -5.65
CA ARG A 39 -8.53 16.95 -5.47
C ARG A 39 -9.67 16.91 -4.46
N GLU A 40 -9.94 18.02 -3.77
CA GLU A 40 -10.88 18.07 -2.65
C GLU A 40 -12.33 17.72 -3.04
N ASP A 41 -12.73 17.93 -4.31
CA ASP A 41 -14.06 17.59 -4.84
C ASP A 41 -14.04 16.41 -5.85
N LEU A 42 -12.93 15.67 -5.97
CA LEU A 42 -12.85 14.57 -6.93
C LEU A 42 -13.54 13.30 -6.41
N VAL A 43 -14.75 13.04 -6.92
CA VAL A 43 -15.47 11.81 -6.66
C VAL A 43 -15.02 10.72 -7.64
N LEU A 44 -14.07 9.89 -7.23
CA LEU A 44 -13.66 8.70 -7.98
C LEU A 44 -14.67 7.56 -7.76
N THR A 45 -15.21 7.02 -8.86
CA THR A 45 -16.24 5.97 -8.80
C THR A 45 -15.73 4.66 -9.37
N GLY A 46 -16.45 3.56 -9.12
CA GLY A 46 -16.14 2.26 -9.72
C GLY A 46 -14.71 1.80 -9.44
N LEU A 47 -13.93 1.54 -10.49
CA LEU A 47 -12.57 0.99 -10.38
C LEU A 47 -11.56 2.01 -9.81
N ALA A 48 -11.65 3.30 -10.14
CA ALA A 48 -10.73 4.30 -9.62
C ALA A 48 -10.89 4.51 -8.12
N GLY A 49 -12.13 4.63 -7.63
CA GLY A 49 -12.40 4.77 -6.19
C GLY A 49 -12.05 3.50 -5.38
N ARG A 50 -12.07 2.32 -6.02
CA ARG A 50 -11.55 1.08 -5.41
C ARG A 50 -10.03 1.09 -5.31
N MET A 51 -9.34 1.51 -6.38
CA MET A 51 -7.87 1.62 -6.40
C MET A 51 -7.36 2.68 -5.43
N GLU A 52 -8.08 3.79 -5.27
CA GLU A 52 -7.79 4.81 -4.27
C GLU A 52 -7.84 4.27 -2.84
N ARG A 53 -8.88 3.50 -2.49
CA ARG A 53 -8.98 2.83 -1.19
C ARG A 53 -7.84 1.84 -0.97
N ALA A 54 -7.47 1.06 -1.99
CA ALA A 54 -6.35 0.12 -1.92
C ALA A 54 -5.00 0.84 -1.74
N ALA A 55 -4.78 1.96 -2.44
CA ALA A 55 -3.59 2.79 -2.32
C ALA A 55 -3.48 3.41 -0.92
N ASN A 56 -4.56 3.99 -0.39
CA ASN A 56 -4.59 4.56 0.95
C ASN A 56 -4.36 3.49 2.04
N ASN A 57 -4.96 2.30 1.92
CA ASN A 57 -4.72 1.21 2.86
C ASN A 57 -3.24 0.78 2.86
N SER A 58 -2.65 0.68 1.67
CA SER A 58 -1.25 0.30 1.50
C SER A 58 -0.30 1.35 2.07
N LEU A 59 -0.58 2.64 1.85
CA LEU A 59 0.16 3.76 2.43
C LEU A 59 0.08 3.78 3.96
N LEU A 60 -1.13 3.64 4.53
CA LEU A 60 -1.32 3.62 5.99
C LEU A 60 -0.57 2.44 6.62
N ALA A 61 -0.63 1.27 6.01
CA ALA A 61 0.09 0.10 6.48
C ALA A 61 1.61 0.27 6.42
N LEU A 62 2.14 0.89 5.36
CA LEU A 62 3.56 1.22 5.25
C LEU A 62 3.98 2.22 6.34
N ALA A 63 3.18 3.27 6.55
CA ALA A 63 3.43 4.28 7.57
C ALA A 63 3.47 3.71 9.00
N LEU A 64 2.69 2.66 9.28
CA LEU A 64 2.68 2.00 10.58
C LEU A 64 3.82 0.99 10.75
N VAL A 65 4.15 0.23 9.71
CA VAL A 65 5.16 -0.85 9.81
C VAL A 65 6.58 -0.35 9.64
N ALA A 66 6.82 0.63 8.77
CA ALA A 66 8.17 1.12 8.50
C ALA A 66 8.89 1.63 9.76
N PRO A 67 8.29 2.46 10.65
CA PRO A 67 8.97 2.91 11.86
C PRO A 67 9.33 1.76 12.80
N ALA A 68 8.42 0.77 12.96
CA ALA A 68 8.66 -0.38 13.83
C ALA A 68 9.82 -1.24 13.33
N VAL A 69 9.88 -1.50 12.01
CA VAL A 69 10.96 -2.27 11.38
C VAL A 69 12.29 -1.53 11.44
N LEU A 70 12.29 -0.23 11.14
CA LEU A 70 13.49 0.60 11.22
C LEU A 70 14.04 0.65 12.65
N MET A 71 13.20 0.84 13.66
CA MET A 71 13.64 0.81 15.06
C MET A 71 14.20 -0.56 15.45
N THR A 72 13.58 -1.65 15.00
CA THR A 72 14.08 -3.01 15.25
C THR A 72 15.49 -3.20 14.68
N HIS A 73 15.76 -2.65 13.49
CA HIS A 73 17.09 -2.68 12.88
C HIS A 73 18.10 -1.77 13.60
N LEU A 74 17.70 -0.53 13.93
CA LEU A 74 18.58 0.46 14.56
C LEU A 74 19.05 0.05 15.96
N TYR A 75 18.21 -0.64 16.72
CA TYR A 75 18.54 -1.12 18.06
C TYR A 75 19.07 -2.57 18.08
N ASP A 76 19.30 -3.18 16.91
CA ASP A 76 19.70 -4.59 16.78
C ASP A 76 18.79 -5.54 17.59
N ALA A 77 17.49 -5.22 17.63
CA ALA A 77 16.49 -5.93 18.43
C ALA A 77 15.83 -7.09 17.66
N ALA A 78 16.40 -7.46 16.50
CA ALA A 78 15.90 -8.53 15.66
C ALA A 78 16.04 -9.89 16.35
N HIS A 79 14.98 -10.68 16.31
CA HIS A 79 14.91 -12.03 16.85
C HIS A 79 14.82 -13.05 15.71
N ASN A 80 14.98 -14.35 16.02
CA ASN A 80 14.88 -15.44 15.04
C ASN A 80 13.58 -15.43 14.20
N TRP A 81 12.52 -14.79 14.69
CA TRP A 81 11.22 -14.75 14.03
C TRP A 81 10.96 -13.46 13.24
N THR A 82 11.82 -12.43 13.34
CA THR A 82 11.60 -11.12 12.72
C THR A 82 11.44 -11.21 11.20
N ASP A 83 12.28 -12.04 10.55
CA ASP A 83 12.18 -12.29 9.11
C ASP A 83 10.85 -12.93 8.73
N GLN A 84 10.40 -13.94 9.49
CA GLN A 84 9.16 -14.67 9.22
C GLN A 84 7.93 -13.80 9.44
N VAL A 85 7.93 -12.96 10.48
CA VAL A 85 6.85 -12.00 10.75
C VAL A 85 6.75 -10.99 9.61
N MET A 86 7.89 -10.44 9.16
CA MET A 86 7.90 -9.47 8.09
C MET A 86 7.53 -10.08 6.73
N LEU A 87 7.96 -11.31 6.45
CA LEU A 87 7.56 -12.07 5.26
C LEU A 87 6.06 -12.34 5.26
N THR A 88 5.51 -12.78 6.40
CA THR A 88 4.07 -13.05 6.54
C THR A 88 3.26 -11.76 6.35
N PHE A 89 3.74 -10.64 6.89
CA PHE A 89 3.16 -9.33 6.63
C PHE A 89 3.17 -9.01 5.12
N LEU A 90 4.31 -9.16 4.45
CA LEU A 90 4.43 -8.91 3.00
C LEU A 90 3.44 -9.77 2.19
N LEU A 91 3.37 -11.07 2.48
CA LEU A 91 2.44 -12.00 1.83
C LEU A 91 0.98 -11.62 2.09
N SER A 92 0.63 -11.22 3.31
CA SER A 92 -0.72 -10.75 3.65
C SER A 92 -1.10 -9.50 2.85
N ARG A 93 -0.14 -8.62 2.54
CA ARG A 93 -0.39 -7.41 1.75
C ARG A 93 -0.56 -7.70 0.27
N ILE A 94 0.21 -8.63 -0.26
CA ILE A 94 -0.01 -9.13 -1.62
C ILE A 94 -1.40 -9.78 -1.72
N ALA A 95 -1.78 -10.61 -0.74
CA ALA A 95 -3.11 -11.22 -0.70
C ALA A 95 -4.22 -10.15 -0.59
N ALA A 96 -4.04 -9.10 0.21
CA ALA A 96 -5.01 -8.00 0.31
C ALA A 96 -5.18 -7.22 -0.99
N LEU A 97 -4.10 -7.06 -1.77
CA LEU A 97 -4.15 -6.43 -3.10
C LEU A 97 -4.83 -7.35 -4.13
N LEU A 98 -4.52 -8.64 -4.12
CA LEU A 98 -5.14 -9.62 -5.02
C LEU A 98 -6.63 -9.83 -4.70
N ASN A 99 -6.98 -9.84 -3.41
CA ASN A 99 -8.35 -9.85 -2.93
C ASN A 99 -8.96 -8.44 -3.04
N PHE A 100 -9.02 -7.92 -4.28
CA PHE A 100 -9.84 -6.76 -4.67
C PHE A 100 -11.31 -6.88 -4.21
N GLU A 101 -11.72 -8.08 -3.76
CA GLU A 101 -13.02 -8.38 -3.20
C GLU A 101 -13.38 -7.62 -1.92
N TRP A 102 -12.43 -7.25 -1.04
CA TRP A 102 -12.78 -6.51 0.18
C TRP A 102 -13.09 -5.02 -0.06
N ALA A 103 -12.76 -4.49 -1.24
CA ALA A 103 -13.19 -3.17 -1.71
C ALA A 103 -14.63 -3.18 -2.30
N MET A 104 -15.30 -4.34 -2.33
CA MET A 104 -16.62 -4.55 -2.95
C MET A 104 -17.83 -4.29 -2.04
N ARG A 105 -17.66 -3.84 -0.79
CA ARG A 105 -18.83 -3.30 -0.07
C ARG A 105 -19.22 -1.98 -0.73
N PRO A 106 -20.44 -1.87 -1.30
CA PRO A 106 -20.97 -0.56 -1.65
C PRO A 106 -20.98 0.26 -0.35
N ALA A 107 -20.51 1.50 -0.45
CA ALA A 107 -20.90 2.50 0.54
C ALA A 107 -22.43 2.59 0.42
N GLY A 108 -23.12 2.07 1.43
CA GLY A 108 -24.54 2.35 1.62
C GLY A 108 -24.73 3.82 1.93
#